data_AF-A0A8H4WZ95-F1
#
_entry.id   AF-A0A8H4WZ95-F1
#
_cell.length_a   1.000
_cell.length_b   1.000
_cell.length_c   1.000
_cell.angle_alpha   90.00
_cell.angle_beta   90.00
_cell.angle_gamma   90.00
#
_symmetry.space_group_name_H-M   'P 1'
#
loop_
_entity.id
_entity.type
_entity.pdbx_description
1 polymer ?
#
loop_
_entity_poly.entity_id
_entity_poly.type
_entity_poly.pdbx_seq_one_letter_code
_entity_poly.pdbx_strand_id
1 'polypeptide(L)'
;RSCCPHYTLRLDVSEYKARSDQRKAINRWNKYVLGQEYIRKAAMLAPKSREEKKQRKEKFDVVKAVHEAEYSNLKRPIDPKTKRPIEPAHKFEVTIEGDSISQRKYEVFLKYQQTIHNESTDRWKNADFKRFLCSGLKRNTPKEGSDEKRLGSWHQCYRLDGRLIAVAVLDLLPEGVSSVYLFYDPEFGDWEFGKLSALREIAFALEEGYKYYYMGYYIHTCQKMRYKALKLSQYIL
;
A
#
# COMPACT_ATOMS: atom_id res chain seq x y z
N ARG A 1 28.43 -11.75 0.11
CA ARG A 1 27.53 -12.92 0.18
C ARG A 1 27.02 -13.00 1.62
N SER A 2 25.71 -12.89 1.84
CA SER A 2 25.12 -12.94 3.17
C SER A 2 25.05 -14.40 3.64
N CYS A 3 25.64 -14.72 4.80
CA CYS A 3 25.75 -16.09 5.34
C CYS A 3 24.43 -16.68 5.89
N CYS A 4 23.28 -16.10 5.55
CA CYS A 4 21.98 -16.48 6.11
C CYS A 4 21.01 -16.87 4.98
N PRO A 5 20.28 -17.99 5.09
CA PRO A 5 19.24 -18.34 4.13
C PRO A 5 18.20 -17.21 4.03
N HIS A 6 17.87 -16.85 2.79
CA HIS A 6 16.81 -15.92 2.47
C HIS A 6 15.53 -16.72 2.24
N TYR A 7 14.54 -16.50 3.10
CA TYR A 7 13.23 -17.14 2.95
C TYR A 7 12.30 -16.23 2.18
N THR A 8 11.61 -16.77 1.18
CA THR A 8 10.57 -16.04 0.47
C THR A 8 9.24 -16.38 1.10
N LEU A 9 8.60 -15.39 1.72
CA LEU A 9 7.29 -15.56 2.34
C LEU A 9 6.22 -15.46 1.25
N ARG A 10 5.61 -16.60 0.91
CA ARG A 10 4.51 -16.70 -0.06
C ARG A 10 3.17 -16.81 0.67
N LEU A 11 2.20 -16.02 0.24
CA LEU A 11 0.81 -16.04 0.69
C LEU A 11 -0.10 -16.28 -0.51
N ASP A 12 -1.00 -17.27 -0.45
CA ASP A 12 -2.14 -17.32 -1.36
C ASP A 12 -3.14 -16.24 -0.95
N VAL A 13 -3.44 -15.31 -1.86
CA VAL A 13 -4.24 -14.13 -1.51
C VAL A 13 -5.72 -14.46 -1.28
N SER A 14 -6.21 -15.58 -1.84
CA SER A 14 -7.59 -16.04 -1.64
C SER A 14 -7.83 -16.56 -0.23
N GLU A 15 -6.79 -17.07 0.42
CA GLU A 15 -6.82 -17.59 1.79
C GLU A 15 -6.51 -16.51 2.85
N TYR A 16 -6.20 -15.29 2.41
CA TYR A 16 -5.75 -14.23 3.30
C TYR A 16 -6.80 -13.83 4.34
N LYS A 17 -6.38 -13.80 5.61
CA LYS A 17 -7.17 -13.30 6.73
C LYS A 17 -6.41 -12.21 7.47
N ALA A 18 -6.89 -10.98 7.35
CA ALA A 18 -6.28 -9.84 8.04
C ALA A 18 -6.34 -10.02 9.56
N ARG A 19 -5.19 -9.79 10.22
CA ARG A 19 -5.02 -9.86 11.67
C ARG A 19 -5.58 -8.61 12.36
N SER A 20 -5.79 -8.70 13.67
CA SER A 20 -6.38 -7.62 14.46
C SER A 20 -5.54 -6.33 14.42
N ASP A 21 -4.21 -6.44 14.41
CA ASP A 21 -3.31 -5.29 14.33
C ASP A 21 -3.33 -4.63 12.94
N GLN A 22 -3.41 -5.42 11.87
CA GLN A 22 -3.58 -4.92 10.49
C GLN A 22 -4.92 -4.20 10.32
N ARG A 23 -6.02 -4.78 10.82
CA ARG A 23 -7.35 -4.15 10.82
C ARG A 23 -7.33 -2.84 11.59
N LYS A 24 -6.67 -2.79 12.75
CA LYS A 24 -6.52 -1.57 13.55
C LYS A 24 -5.74 -0.49 12.77
N ALA A 25 -4.64 -0.85 12.10
CA ALA A 25 -3.84 0.08 11.32
C ALA A 25 -4.65 0.73 10.20
N ILE A 26 -5.31 -0.07 9.34
CA ILE A 26 -6.11 0.48 8.24
C ILE A 26 -7.32 1.29 8.71
N ASN A 27 -8.02 0.82 9.76
CA ASN A 27 -9.14 1.58 10.31
C ASN A 27 -8.71 2.93 10.91
N ARG A 28 -7.52 2.98 11.54
CA ARG A 28 -6.94 4.23 12.03
C ARG A 28 -6.59 5.18 10.88
N TRP A 29 -5.94 4.66 9.84
CA TRP A 29 -5.60 5.43 8.63
C TRP A 29 -6.85 5.99 7.96
N ASN A 30 -7.86 5.15 7.71
CA ASN A 30 -9.12 5.58 7.09
C ASN A 30 -9.80 6.68 7.91
N LYS A 31 -9.84 6.53 9.24
CA LYS A 31 -10.44 7.55 10.11
C LYS A 31 -9.70 8.88 10.06
N TYR A 32 -8.36 8.85 9.96
CA TYR A 32 -7.53 10.03 9.83
C TYR A 32 -7.79 10.74 8.50
N VAL A 33 -7.69 10.02 7.38
CA VAL A 33 -7.91 10.56 6.04
C VAL A 33 -9.31 11.15 5.89
N LEU A 34 -10.34 10.39 6.30
CA LEU A 34 -11.72 10.84 6.16
C LEU A 34 -12.02 12.02 7.09
N GLY A 35 -11.52 12.00 8.32
CA GLY A 35 -11.82 13.02 9.31
C GLY A 35 -13.22 12.89 9.92
N GLN A 36 -13.37 13.39 11.14
CA GLN A 36 -14.60 13.20 11.93
C GLN A 36 -15.81 13.91 11.34
N GLU A 37 -15.62 15.09 10.74
CA GLU A 37 -16.72 15.85 10.16
C GLU A 37 -17.34 15.14 8.96
N TYR A 38 -16.51 14.70 8.02
CA TYR A 38 -16.96 13.92 6.87
C TYR A 38 -17.66 12.63 7.31
N ILE A 39 -17.07 11.86 8.24
CA ILE A 39 -17.66 10.60 8.71
C ILE A 39 -19.07 10.84 9.27
N ARG A 40 -19.25 11.91 10.06
CA ARG A 40 -20.56 12.27 10.62
C ARG A 40 -21.55 12.68 9.53
N LYS A 41 -21.16 13.59 8.63
CA LYS A 41 -22.04 14.07 7.56
C LYS A 41 -22.39 12.96 6.56
N ALA A 42 -21.43 12.13 6.17
CA ALA A 42 -21.65 10.99 5.29
C ALA A 42 -22.63 9.98 5.91
N ALA A 43 -22.53 9.71 7.21
CA ALA A 43 -23.47 8.82 7.90
C ALA A 43 -24.90 9.37 7.94
N MET A 44 -25.08 10.69 7.92
CA MET A 44 -26.40 11.34 7.88
C MET A 44 -26.96 11.44 6.46
N LEU A 45 -26.13 11.87 5.50
CA LEU A 45 -26.55 12.18 4.12
C LEU A 45 -26.57 10.96 3.20
N ALA A 46 -25.76 9.95 3.48
CA ALA A 46 -25.67 8.71 2.71
C ALA A 46 -25.53 7.51 3.66
N PRO A 47 -26.56 7.22 4.49
CA PRO A 47 -26.50 6.16 5.46
C PRO A 47 -26.30 4.79 4.79
N LYS A 48 -25.40 3.99 5.37
CA LYS A 48 -25.19 2.60 4.92
C LYS A 48 -26.45 1.77 5.12
N SER A 49 -26.77 0.91 4.15
CA SER A 49 -27.89 -0.01 4.21
C SER A 49 -27.73 -1.03 5.36
N ARG A 50 -28.82 -1.72 5.72
CA ARG A 50 -28.79 -2.75 6.75
C ARG A 50 -27.87 -3.91 6.35
N GLU A 51 -27.89 -4.27 5.08
CA GLU A 51 -27.08 -5.31 4.44
C GLU A 51 -25.59 -4.92 4.48
N GLU A 52 -25.25 -3.68 4.11
CA GLU A 52 -23.88 -3.17 4.18
C GLU A 52 -23.33 -3.20 5.62
N LYS A 53 -24.16 -2.82 6.60
CA LYS A 53 -23.80 -2.87 8.03
C LYS A 53 -23.60 -4.31 8.50
N LYS A 54 -24.47 -5.23 8.10
CA LYS A 54 -24.38 -6.67 8.44
C LYS A 54 -23.10 -7.27 7.86
N GLN A 55 -22.85 -7.05 6.57
CA GLN A 55 -21.66 -7.56 5.88
C GLN A 55 -20.37 -7.10 6.55
N ARG A 56 -20.27 -5.81 6.92
CA ARG A 56 -19.10 -5.25 7.61
C ARG A 56 -18.85 -5.88 8.98
N LYS A 57 -19.90 -6.35 9.66
CA LYS A 57 -19.81 -6.99 10.98
C LYS A 57 -19.39 -8.46 10.87
N GLU A 58 -19.82 -9.15 9.83
CA GLU A 58 -19.60 -10.59 9.65
C GLU A 58 -18.23 -10.92 9.05
N LYS A 59 -17.77 -10.13 8.06
CA LYS A 59 -16.51 -10.41 7.35
C LYS A 59 -15.70 -9.14 7.12
N PHE A 60 -14.41 -9.22 7.47
CA PHE A 60 -13.45 -8.19 7.06
C PHE A 60 -13.09 -8.40 5.60
N ASP A 61 -13.46 -7.43 4.77
CA ASP A 61 -13.14 -7.40 3.34
C ASP A 61 -11.94 -6.47 3.14
N VAL A 62 -10.80 -7.05 2.76
CA VAL A 62 -9.54 -6.31 2.61
C VAL A 62 -9.63 -5.29 1.47
N VAL A 63 -10.28 -5.66 0.36
CA VAL A 63 -10.44 -4.79 -0.81
C VAL A 63 -11.27 -3.57 -0.41
N LYS A 64 -12.45 -3.78 0.19
CA LYS A 64 -13.27 -2.66 0.67
C LYS A 64 -12.55 -1.79 1.69
N ALA A 65 -11.76 -2.39 2.59
CA ALA A 65 -11.09 -1.66 3.65
C ALA A 65 -9.97 -0.74 3.13
N VAL A 66 -9.18 -1.16 2.13
CA VAL A 66 -8.10 -0.33 1.59
C VAL A 66 -8.61 0.80 0.71
N HIS A 67 -9.73 0.58 0.02
CA HIS A 67 -10.38 1.59 -0.83
C HIS A 67 -11.28 2.57 -0.09
N GLU A 68 -11.62 2.31 1.19
CA GLU A 68 -12.57 3.11 1.97
C GLU A 68 -12.19 4.60 2.09
N ALA A 69 -10.88 4.90 2.05
CA ALA A 69 -10.37 6.26 2.16
C ALA A 69 -9.78 6.82 0.86
N GLU A 70 -9.76 6.04 -0.23
CA GLU A 70 -9.27 6.52 -1.53
C GLU A 70 -10.27 7.51 -2.13
N TYR A 71 -9.80 8.70 -2.48
CA TYR A 71 -10.63 9.85 -2.85
C TYR A 71 -11.58 9.58 -4.03
N SER A 72 -11.14 8.80 -5.01
CA SER A 72 -11.95 8.38 -6.18
C SER A 72 -13.16 7.54 -5.80
N ASN A 73 -13.10 6.81 -4.68
CA ASN A 73 -14.14 5.89 -4.23
C ASN A 73 -15.10 6.53 -3.20
N LEU A 74 -14.85 7.77 -2.79
CA LEU A 74 -15.63 8.45 -1.77
C LEU A 74 -16.99 8.93 -2.29
N LYS A 75 -18.05 8.59 -1.55
CA LYS A 75 -19.37 9.19 -1.71
C LYS A 75 -19.36 10.61 -1.14
N ARG A 76 -19.48 11.62 -2.01
CA ARG A 76 -19.49 13.04 -1.63
C ARG A 76 -20.85 13.69 -1.90
N PRO A 77 -21.91 13.33 -1.13
CA PRO A 77 -23.23 13.94 -1.29
C PRO A 77 -23.17 15.44 -1.01
N ILE A 78 -24.09 16.19 -1.62
CA ILE A 78 -24.19 17.64 -1.44
C ILE A 78 -24.76 17.93 -0.04
N ASP A 79 -24.06 18.74 0.74
CA ASP A 79 -24.54 19.23 2.03
C ASP A 79 -25.69 20.22 1.81
N PRO A 80 -26.90 19.97 2.35
CA PRO A 80 -28.06 20.84 2.14
C PRO A 80 -27.85 22.29 2.59
N LYS A 81 -26.95 22.53 3.56
CA LYS A 81 -26.64 23.86 4.11
C LYS A 81 -25.65 24.62 3.25
N THR A 82 -24.55 23.99 2.85
CA THR A 82 -23.47 24.68 2.11
C THR A 82 -23.66 24.62 0.59
N LYS A 83 -24.57 23.76 0.10
CA LYS A 83 -24.78 23.45 -1.33
C LYS A 83 -23.50 22.96 -2.04
N ARG A 84 -22.52 22.47 -1.29
CA ARG A 84 -21.26 21.89 -1.80
C ARG A 84 -21.17 20.42 -1.41
N PRO A 85 -20.45 19.59 -2.20
CA PRO A 85 -20.11 18.24 -1.79
C PRO A 85 -19.39 18.24 -0.44
N ILE A 86 -19.69 17.27 0.43
CA ILE A 86 -18.87 17.03 1.61
C ILE A 86 -17.50 16.50 1.18
N GLU A 87 -16.44 17.00 1.81
CA GLU A 87 -15.05 16.62 1.51
C GLU A 87 -14.43 15.92 2.73
N PRO A 88 -13.54 14.93 2.52
CA PRO A 88 -12.76 14.34 3.60
C PRO A 88 -11.75 15.36 4.16
N ALA A 89 -11.19 15.07 5.33
CA ALA A 89 -10.11 15.88 5.90
C ALA A 89 -8.86 15.91 5.00
N HIS A 90 -8.58 14.80 4.32
CA HIS A 90 -7.46 14.67 3.39
C HIS A 90 -7.87 13.96 2.11
N LYS A 91 -7.26 14.35 0.99
CA LYS A 91 -7.36 13.65 -0.29
C LYS A 91 -6.29 12.58 -0.38
N PHE A 92 -6.68 11.33 -0.21
CA PHE A 92 -5.77 10.20 -0.30
C PHE A 92 -5.91 9.48 -1.64
N GLU A 93 -4.79 9.26 -2.31
CA GLU A 93 -4.73 8.65 -3.64
C GLU A 93 -3.63 7.60 -3.70
N VAL A 94 -3.90 6.47 -4.34
CA VAL A 94 -2.94 5.41 -4.57
C VAL A 94 -2.87 5.12 -6.06
N THR A 95 -1.68 5.20 -6.64
CA THR A 95 -1.47 4.99 -8.08
C THR A 95 -0.40 3.93 -8.33
N ILE A 96 -0.59 3.13 -9.38
CA ILE A 96 0.45 2.25 -9.91
C ILE A 96 1.16 2.98 -11.05
N GLU A 97 2.44 3.28 -10.83
CA GLU A 97 3.29 4.00 -11.78
C GLU A 97 4.45 3.11 -12.24
N GLY A 98 5.06 3.43 -13.38
CA GLY A 98 6.31 2.77 -13.76
C GLY A 98 7.40 2.96 -12.70
N ASP A 99 8.38 2.05 -12.68
CA ASP A 99 9.57 2.12 -11.83
C ASP A 99 10.51 3.29 -12.17
N SER A 100 10.10 4.22 -13.03
CA SER A 100 10.94 5.35 -13.43
C SER A 100 11.26 6.27 -12.26
N ILE A 101 12.45 6.87 -12.34
CA ILE A 101 12.89 7.90 -11.43
C ILE A 101 11.95 9.11 -11.51
N SER A 102 11.62 9.67 -10.35
CA SER A 102 11.01 10.99 -10.26
C SER A 102 11.64 11.73 -9.08
N GLN A 103 11.73 13.06 -9.21
CA GLN A 103 12.30 13.90 -8.17
C GLN A 103 11.59 13.68 -6.81
N ARG A 104 10.25 13.60 -6.83
CA ARG A 104 9.45 13.34 -5.63
C ARG A 104 9.73 11.97 -5.01
N LYS A 105 9.87 10.91 -5.82
CA LYS A 105 10.22 9.56 -5.32
C LYS A 105 11.60 9.58 -4.65
N TYR A 106 12.56 10.23 -5.28
CA TYR A 106 13.93 10.34 -4.77
C TYR A 106 14.01 11.14 -3.46
N GLU A 107 13.27 12.25 -3.33
CA GLU A 107 13.22 13.04 -2.09
C GLU A 107 12.67 12.26 -0.90
N VAL A 108 11.56 11.53 -1.08
CA VAL A 108 11.00 10.67 -0.03
C VAL A 108 11.99 9.58 0.35
N PHE A 109 12.67 8.99 -0.64
CA PHE A 109 13.70 7.98 -0.41
C PHE A 109 14.87 8.53 0.42
N LEU A 110 15.40 9.72 0.08
CA LEU A 110 16.50 10.34 0.83
C LEU A 110 16.12 10.59 2.30
N LYS A 111 14.95 11.18 2.54
CA LYS A 111 14.43 11.39 3.91
C LYS A 111 14.34 10.08 4.69
N TYR A 112 13.85 9.03 4.04
CA TYR A 112 13.74 7.70 4.63
C TYR A 112 15.11 7.10 4.96
N GLN A 113 16.08 7.15 4.05
CA GLN A 113 17.44 6.65 4.30
C GLN A 113 18.11 7.41 5.46
N GLN A 114 17.97 8.73 5.48
CA GLN A 114 18.54 9.57 6.53
C GLN A 114 17.95 9.25 7.90
N THR A 115 16.63 9.11 8.00
CA THR A 115 15.94 9.01 9.30
C THR A 115 15.84 7.58 9.82
N ILE A 116 15.64 6.60 8.93
CA ILE A 116 15.38 5.20 9.32
C ILE A 116 16.64 4.33 9.21
N HIS A 117 17.56 4.70 8.32
CA HIS A 117 18.83 3.99 8.11
C HIS A 117 20.06 4.76 8.62
N ASN A 118 19.92 6.00 9.08
CA ASN A 118 21.01 6.88 9.53
C ASN A 118 22.12 7.02 8.47
N GLU A 119 21.75 6.98 7.18
CA GLU A 119 22.69 7.15 6.08
C GLU A 119 22.70 8.60 5.61
N SER A 120 23.89 9.16 5.37
CA SER A 120 23.99 10.52 4.80
C SER A 120 23.33 10.58 3.43
N THR A 121 22.59 11.66 3.16
CA THR A 121 21.99 11.95 1.85
C THR A 121 23.05 12.12 0.77
N ASP A 122 24.27 12.55 1.12
CA ASP A 122 25.39 12.76 0.18
C ASP A 122 25.87 11.45 -0.46
N ARG A 123 25.61 10.32 0.22
CA ARG A 123 25.92 8.98 -0.29
C ARG A 123 25.05 8.61 -1.48
N TRP A 124 23.80 9.07 -1.49
CA TRP A 124 22.79 8.59 -2.41
C TRP A 124 22.69 9.50 -3.61
N LYS A 125 23.28 9.12 -4.75
CA LYS A 125 23.09 9.87 -6.00
C LYS A 125 21.86 9.34 -6.75
N ASN A 126 21.34 10.14 -7.68
CA ASN A 126 20.24 9.73 -8.57
C ASN A 126 20.54 8.41 -9.31
N ALA A 127 21.80 8.17 -9.69
CA ALA A 127 22.23 6.93 -10.35
C ALA A 127 22.10 5.71 -9.42
N ASP A 128 22.42 5.87 -8.14
CA ASP A 128 22.31 4.80 -7.13
C ASP A 128 20.85 4.47 -6.85
N PHE A 129 20.00 5.50 -6.70
CA PHE A 129 18.55 5.32 -6.58
C PHE A 129 17.98 4.58 -7.79
N LYS A 130 18.37 4.99 -9.02
CA LYS A 130 17.91 4.36 -10.25
C LYS A 130 18.34 2.88 -10.32
N ARG A 131 19.60 2.58 -10.00
CA ARG A 131 20.12 1.21 -9.97
C ARG A 131 19.48 0.36 -8.88
N PHE A 132 19.05 0.97 -7.77
CA PHE A 132 18.48 0.24 -6.65
C PHE A 132 16.99 -0.05 -6.85
N LEU A 133 16.22 0.93 -7.33
CA LEU A 133 14.75 0.88 -7.32
C LEU A 133 14.10 1.05 -8.70
N CYS A 134 14.85 1.40 -9.75
CA CYS A 134 14.31 1.71 -11.08
C CYS A 134 14.91 0.84 -12.21
N SER A 135 15.54 -0.28 -11.85
CA SER A 135 16.20 -1.19 -12.81
C SER A 135 15.71 -2.62 -12.61
N GLY A 136 14.42 -2.77 -12.35
CA GLY A 136 13.81 -4.08 -12.12
C GLY A 136 13.46 -4.79 -13.42
N LEU A 137 12.48 -5.69 -13.34
CA LEU A 137 11.95 -6.47 -14.45
C LEU A 137 11.34 -5.58 -15.54
N LYS A 138 11.56 -5.96 -16.80
CA LYS A 138 10.98 -5.27 -17.95
C LYS A 138 9.45 -5.28 -17.86
N ARG A 139 8.85 -4.09 -17.85
CA ARG A 139 7.39 -3.94 -17.87
C ARG A 139 6.77 -4.43 -19.16
N ASN A 140 5.63 -5.09 -19.06
CA ASN A 140 4.61 -5.09 -20.09
C ASN A 140 3.40 -4.29 -19.56
N THR A 141 2.82 -3.48 -20.42
CA THR A 141 1.52 -2.86 -20.18
C THR A 141 0.52 -3.59 -21.06
N PRO A 142 -0.41 -4.34 -20.47
CA PRO A 142 -1.53 -4.92 -21.21
C PRO A 142 -2.20 -3.84 -22.04
N LYS A 143 -2.64 -4.19 -23.24
CA LYS A 143 -3.48 -3.27 -24.03
C LYS A 143 -4.82 -3.12 -23.33
N GLU A 144 -5.42 -1.95 -23.45
CA GLU A 144 -6.74 -1.70 -22.89
C GLU A 144 -7.74 -2.71 -23.49
N GLY A 145 -8.40 -3.51 -22.63
CA GLY A 145 -9.31 -4.58 -23.04
C GLY A 145 -8.68 -5.96 -23.30
N SER A 146 -7.38 -6.16 -23.05
CA SER A 146 -6.78 -7.51 -23.09
C SER A 146 -6.81 -8.19 -21.71
N ASP A 147 -7.03 -9.50 -21.69
CA ASP A 147 -6.92 -10.34 -20.48
C ASP A 147 -5.48 -10.56 -19.98
N GLU A 148 -4.50 -9.87 -20.60
CA GLU A 148 -3.11 -9.94 -20.18
C GLU A 148 -2.92 -9.25 -18.83
N LYS A 149 -2.18 -9.90 -17.94
CA LYS A 149 -1.79 -9.33 -16.65
C LYS A 149 -0.67 -8.32 -16.81
N ARG A 150 -0.66 -7.31 -15.95
CA ARG A 150 0.46 -6.39 -15.79
C ARG A 150 1.68 -7.14 -15.23
N LEU A 151 2.86 -6.98 -15.83
CA LEU A 151 4.10 -7.62 -15.37
C LEU A 151 5.23 -6.62 -15.35
N GLY A 152 6.33 -7.01 -14.72
CA GLY A 152 7.54 -6.22 -14.58
C GLY A 152 7.55 -5.37 -13.31
N SER A 153 8.43 -4.37 -13.25
CA SER A 153 8.60 -3.55 -12.05
C SER A 153 7.80 -2.25 -12.10
N TRP A 154 7.11 -1.99 -10.98
CA TRP A 154 6.14 -0.92 -10.78
C TRP A 154 6.30 -0.29 -9.41
N HIS A 155 5.91 0.97 -9.29
CA HIS A 155 5.86 1.71 -8.04
C HIS A 155 4.41 2.00 -7.66
N GLN A 156 3.95 1.43 -6.55
CA GLN A 156 2.70 1.81 -5.92
C GLN A 156 2.94 3.06 -5.06
N CYS A 157 2.40 4.19 -5.50
CA CYS A 157 2.69 5.51 -4.96
C CYS A 157 1.48 6.03 -4.16
N TYR A 158 1.72 6.40 -2.91
CA TYR A 158 0.70 6.88 -1.98
C TYR A 158 0.81 8.38 -1.82
N ARG A 159 -0.29 9.09 -2.09
CA ARG A 159 -0.38 10.54 -1.98
C ARG A 159 -1.42 10.97 -0.97
N LEU A 160 -1.08 11.96 -0.17
CA LEU A 160 -1.98 12.64 0.74
C LEU A 160 -1.93 14.13 0.42
N ASP A 161 -3.08 14.71 0.06
CA ASP A 161 -3.21 16.10 -0.37
C ASP A 161 -2.24 16.48 -1.50
N GLY A 162 -2.03 15.56 -2.44
CA GLY A 162 -1.12 15.72 -3.58
C GLY A 162 0.37 15.53 -3.26
N ARG A 163 0.75 15.42 -1.98
CA ARG A 163 2.12 15.11 -1.54
C ARG A 163 2.36 13.61 -1.59
N LEU A 164 3.46 13.17 -2.21
CA LEU A 164 3.88 11.77 -2.19
C LEU A 164 4.44 11.45 -0.80
N ILE A 165 3.82 10.50 -0.10
CA ILE A 165 4.16 10.17 1.29
C ILE A 165 4.71 8.75 1.46
N ALA A 166 4.46 7.84 0.52
CA ALA A 166 5.05 6.51 0.52
C ALA A 166 5.14 5.95 -0.91
N VAL A 167 6.07 5.02 -1.10
CA VAL A 167 6.27 4.29 -2.35
C VAL A 167 6.62 2.85 -2.03
N ALA A 168 5.79 1.92 -2.51
CA ALA A 168 6.13 0.51 -2.55
C ALA A 168 6.65 0.14 -3.93
N VAL A 169 7.80 -0.53 -3.96
CA VAL A 169 8.44 -1.06 -5.16
C VAL A 169 8.00 -2.51 -5.31
N LEU A 170 7.30 -2.79 -6.41
CA LEU A 170 6.64 -4.05 -6.68
C LEU A 170 7.21 -4.69 -7.94
N ASP A 171 7.46 -5.98 -7.88
CA ASP A 171 7.66 -6.83 -9.07
C ASP A 171 6.38 -7.64 -9.31
N LEU A 172 5.73 -7.37 -10.43
CA LEU A 172 4.52 -8.09 -10.87
C LEU A 172 4.94 -9.25 -11.76
N LEU A 173 4.63 -10.47 -11.30
CA LEU A 173 4.99 -11.74 -11.91
C LEU A 173 3.72 -12.43 -12.44
N PRO A 174 3.82 -13.41 -13.36
CA PRO A 174 2.65 -14.09 -13.93
C PRO A 174 1.64 -14.62 -12.89
N GLU A 175 2.13 -15.12 -11.76
CA GLU A 175 1.30 -15.68 -10.71
C GLU A 175 1.23 -14.85 -9.43
N GLY A 176 1.95 -13.72 -9.31
CA GLY A 176 2.02 -13.03 -8.03
C GLY A 176 2.57 -11.62 -8.02
N VAL A 177 2.32 -10.94 -6.91
CA VAL A 177 2.81 -9.59 -6.59
C VAL A 177 3.93 -9.72 -5.57
N SER A 178 5.13 -9.23 -5.90
CA SER A 178 6.29 -9.24 -5.00
C SER A 178 6.61 -7.86 -4.48
N SER A 179 6.54 -7.69 -3.15
CA SER A 179 6.92 -6.48 -2.43
C SER A 179 8.42 -6.43 -2.22
N VAL A 180 9.12 -5.69 -3.08
CA VAL A 180 10.59 -5.62 -3.12
C VAL A 180 11.11 -4.68 -2.05
N TYR A 181 10.55 -3.46 -2.00
CA TYR A 181 10.99 -2.43 -1.08
C TYR A 181 9.86 -1.46 -0.75
N LEU A 182 9.89 -0.86 0.43
CA LEU A 182 8.95 0.18 0.84
C LEU A 182 9.73 1.28 1.53
N PHE A 183 9.51 2.51 1.09
CA PHE A 183 10.01 3.71 1.74
C PHE A 183 8.89 4.75 1.84
N TYR A 184 8.94 5.56 2.88
CA TYR A 184 7.90 6.54 3.19
C TYR A 184 8.50 7.77 3.86
N ASP A 185 7.76 8.87 3.84
CA ASP A 185 8.16 10.09 4.52
C ASP A 185 8.08 9.86 6.04
N PRO A 186 9.18 9.99 6.80
CA PRO A 186 9.23 9.66 8.22
C PRO A 186 8.24 10.43 9.10
N GLU A 187 7.72 11.57 8.64
CA GLU A 187 6.60 12.28 9.28
C GLU A 187 5.36 11.38 9.47
N PHE A 188 5.24 10.35 8.63
CA PHE A 188 4.15 9.37 8.68
C PHE A 188 4.54 8.04 9.33
N GLY A 189 5.66 7.97 10.05
CA GLY A 189 6.18 6.74 10.66
C GLY A 189 5.21 6.05 11.62
N ASP A 190 4.39 6.82 12.33
CA ASP A 190 3.41 6.31 13.30
C ASP A 190 2.19 5.61 12.66
N TRP A 191 2.04 5.70 11.33
CA TRP A 191 0.93 5.09 10.59
C TRP A 191 1.19 3.65 10.15
N GLU A 192 2.36 3.10 10.46
CA GLU A 192 2.71 1.70 10.17
C GLU A 192 2.57 1.35 8.68
N PHE A 193 3.14 2.16 7.79
CA PHE A 193 3.01 2.02 6.33
C PHE A 193 3.36 0.62 5.79
N GLY A 194 4.21 -0.14 6.48
CA GLY A 194 4.45 -1.55 6.15
C GLY A 194 3.17 -2.42 6.17
N LYS A 195 2.27 -2.21 7.13
CA LYS A 195 0.98 -2.92 7.20
C LYS A 195 0.00 -2.39 6.16
N LEU A 196 -0.08 -1.07 6.01
CA LEU A 196 -0.98 -0.43 5.05
C LEU A 196 -0.64 -0.86 3.62
N SER A 197 0.66 -0.87 3.30
CA SER A 197 1.13 -1.28 1.98
C SER A 197 0.87 -2.74 1.70
N ALA A 198 1.19 -3.63 2.64
CA ALA A 198 0.90 -5.05 2.48
C ALA A 198 -0.60 -5.32 2.27
N LEU A 199 -1.50 -4.64 3.00
CA LEU A 199 -2.94 -4.77 2.78
C LEU A 199 -3.36 -4.30 1.39
N ARG A 200 -2.83 -3.15 0.92
CA ARG A 200 -3.16 -2.63 -0.41
C ARG A 200 -2.61 -3.50 -1.53
N GLU A 201 -1.41 -4.05 -1.36
CA GLU A 201 -0.77 -4.99 -2.31
C GLU A 201 -1.52 -6.33 -2.38
N ILE A 202 -2.03 -6.84 -1.26
CA ILE A 202 -2.88 -8.04 -1.23
C ILE A 202 -4.23 -7.75 -1.93
N ALA A 203 -4.83 -6.58 -1.67
CA ALA A 203 -6.04 -6.17 -2.38
C ALA A 203 -5.78 -6.06 -3.89
N PHE A 204 -4.69 -5.39 -4.28
CA PHE A 204 -4.27 -5.28 -5.68
C PHE A 204 -4.08 -6.66 -6.34
N ALA A 205 -3.45 -7.60 -5.62
CA ALA A 205 -3.28 -8.97 -6.09
C ALA A 205 -4.63 -9.67 -6.36
N LEU A 206 -5.61 -9.50 -5.46
CA LEU A 206 -6.97 -10.03 -5.63
C LEU A 206 -7.69 -9.39 -6.82
N GLU A 207 -7.58 -8.07 -6.97
CA GLU A 207 -8.25 -7.29 -8.02
C GLU A 207 -7.75 -7.64 -9.43
N GLU A 208 -6.44 -7.81 -9.58
CA GLU A 208 -5.79 -8.10 -10.87
C GLU A 208 -5.64 -9.61 -11.13
N GLY A 209 -6.23 -10.45 -10.26
CA GLY A 209 -6.25 -11.91 -10.44
C GLY A 209 -4.89 -12.60 -10.27
N TYR A 210 -3.97 -12.02 -9.50
CA TYR A 210 -2.75 -12.72 -9.07
C TYR A 210 -3.05 -13.71 -7.96
N LYS A 211 -2.38 -14.87 -7.97
CA LYS A 211 -2.61 -15.94 -7.00
C LYS A 211 -1.83 -15.71 -5.70
N TYR A 212 -0.61 -15.18 -5.82
CA TYR A 212 0.31 -15.09 -4.69
C TYR A 212 0.72 -13.66 -4.39
N TYR A 213 0.91 -13.39 -3.10
CA TYR A 213 1.60 -12.22 -2.60
C TYR A 213 2.91 -12.65 -1.93
N TYR A 214 4.02 -12.04 -2.36
CA TYR A 214 5.35 -12.26 -1.81
C TYR A 214 5.78 -11.04 -1.02
N MET A 215 5.95 -11.18 0.30
CA MET A 215 6.27 -10.05 1.19
C MET A 215 7.77 -9.67 1.19
N GLY A 216 8.46 -9.99 0.09
CA GLY A 216 9.91 -9.88 -0.10
C GLY A 216 10.70 -10.90 0.74
N TYR A 217 12.04 -10.82 0.64
CA TYR A 217 12.92 -11.68 1.40
C TYR A 217 12.80 -11.44 2.91
N TYR A 218 12.86 -12.53 3.65
CA TYR A 218 13.03 -12.56 5.10
C TYR A 218 14.43 -13.09 5.42
N ILE A 219 15.24 -12.25 6.05
CA ILE A 219 16.53 -12.64 6.63
C ILE A 219 16.32 -12.75 8.13
N HIS A 220 16.32 -13.98 8.65
CA HIS A 220 15.98 -14.29 10.03
C HIS A 220 16.87 -13.61 11.09
N THR A 221 18.13 -13.32 10.74
CA THR A 221 19.08 -12.60 11.61
C THR A 221 18.86 -11.09 11.66
N CYS A 222 18.10 -10.51 10.73
CA CYS A 222 17.85 -9.07 10.71
C CYS A 222 16.70 -8.70 11.65
N GLN A 223 17.00 -8.05 12.79
CA GLN A 223 15.99 -7.59 13.74
C GLN A 223 14.91 -6.71 13.09
N LYS A 224 15.29 -5.86 12.12
CA LYS A 224 14.36 -5.00 11.37
C LYS A 224 13.36 -5.78 10.51
N MET A 225 13.59 -7.07 10.25
CA MET A 225 12.71 -7.93 9.45
C MET A 225 11.94 -8.97 10.26
N ARG A 226 12.11 -9.02 11.59
CA ARG A 226 11.33 -9.93 12.48
C ARG A 226 9.82 -9.76 12.35
N TYR A 227 9.34 -8.58 11.93
CA TYR A 227 7.92 -8.36 11.66
C TYR A 227 7.38 -9.21 10.50
N LYS A 228 8.22 -9.73 9.60
CA LYS A 228 7.78 -10.55 8.47
C LYS A 228 7.47 -12.00 8.88
N ALA A 229 8.29 -12.62 9.73
CA ALA A 229 8.11 -14.04 10.11
C ALA A 229 7.04 -14.30 11.17
N LEU A 230 6.71 -13.32 12.01
CA LEU A 230 5.73 -13.52 13.10
C LEU A 230 4.29 -13.21 12.70
N LYS A 231 4.03 -12.76 11.45
CA LYS A 231 2.83 -11.97 11.16
C LYS A 231 1.82 -12.52 10.15
N LEU A 232 2.05 -13.66 9.51
CA LEU A 232 1.09 -14.27 8.59
C LEU A 232 1.20 -15.80 8.72
N SER A 233 0.08 -16.53 8.72
CA SER A 233 0.11 -18.00 8.61
C SER A 233 0.68 -18.34 7.24
N GLN A 234 1.97 -18.65 7.17
CA GLN A 234 2.72 -18.74 5.93
C GLN A 234 3.54 -20.02 5.87
N TYR A 235 3.69 -20.53 4.65
CA TYR A 235 4.72 -21.51 4.33
C TYR A 235 6.05 -20.77 4.14
N ILE A 236 7.05 -21.16 4.93
CA ILE A 236 8.44 -20.77 4.71
C ILE A 236 8.97 -21.71 3.63
N LEU A 237 9.32 -21.16 2.46
CA LEU A 237 10.02 -21.88 1.38
C LEU A 237 11.53 -21.73 1.55
#